data_AF-A0A3L6ZXH6-F1
#
_entry.id   AF-A0A3L6ZXH6-F1
#
_cell.length_a   1.000
_cell.length_b   1.000
_cell.length_c   1.000
_cell.angle_alpha   90.00
_cell.angle_beta   90.00
_cell.angle_gamma   90.00
#
_symmetry.space_group_name_H-M   'P 1'
#
loop_
_entity.id
_entity.type
_entity.pdbx_description
1 polymer ?
#
loop_
_entity_poly.entity_id
_entity_poly.type
_entity_poly.pdbx_seq_one_letter_code
_entity_poly.pdbx_strand_id
1 'polypeptide(L)'
;MSGAGRSTVANALEDLDWYVVDNLPPQMLRPLIDLAERAGGALPRIAAVVDVRGRDFFGDLQQMIQSLRSGTKLRVVFLDATDAALVRRFDAVRRPHPLQGGGTILDGIVSERARLSTIRESSDIVIDTSDLNVHQLATKTAELFAAEGTPGVKLTVMSFGFKYGLPSDADTVADARFLPNPFWVPELRAHTGLDAEVSDFVLDQPGAREFLDSYATALAPVLAGYQRENKRFATFAIGCTGGKHRSVAMALQLADKLSELPGVAATVKHRDLGRE
;
A
#
# COMPACT_ATOMS: atom_id res chain seq x y z
N MET A 1 -3.16 21.48 8.86
CA MET A 1 -2.07 22.49 8.80
C MET A 1 -1.15 22.24 7.62
N SER A 2 -0.62 23.29 7.01
CA SER A 2 0.41 23.20 5.98
C SER A 2 1.72 22.66 6.60
N GLY A 3 2.36 21.70 5.94
CA GLY A 3 3.52 20.98 6.52
C GLY A 3 3.18 19.83 7.49
N ALA A 4 1.90 19.56 7.76
CA ALA A 4 1.48 18.45 8.64
C ALA A 4 1.41 17.07 7.95
N GLY A 5 1.92 16.93 6.72
CA GLY A 5 1.99 15.63 6.03
C GLY A 5 0.79 15.25 5.16
N ARG A 6 0.05 16.24 4.63
CA ARG A 6 -1.08 16.01 3.69
C ARG A 6 -0.72 15.07 2.54
N SER A 7 0.41 15.31 1.88
CA SER A 7 0.87 14.47 0.75
C SER A 7 1.21 13.04 1.18
N THR A 8 1.76 12.84 2.38
CA THR A 8 2.03 11.49 2.91
C THR A 8 0.74 10.71 3.13
N VAL A 9 -0.29 11.36 3.70
CA VAL A 9 -1.60 10.76 3.90
C VAL A 9 -2.31 10.48 2.57
N ALA A 10 -2.22 11.42 1.62
CA ALA A 10 -2.74 11.26 0.26
C ALA A 10 -2.16 10.01 -0.42
N ASN A 11 -0.83 9.89 -0.47
CA ASN A 11 -0.16 8.72 -1.07
C ASN A 11 -0.54 7.42 -0.35
N ALA A 12 -0.60 7.43 0.99
CA ALA A 12 -1.00 6.25 1.75
C ALA A 12 -2.46 5.83 1.50
N LEU A 13 -3.34 6.77 1.16
CA LEU A 13 -4.72 6.46 0.75
C LEU A 13 -4.77 5.92 -0.69
N GLU A 14 -3.94 6.43 -1.60
CA GLU A 14 -3.78 5.85 -2.95
C GLU A 14 -3.34 4.38 -2.86
N ASP A 15 -2.38 4.07 -1.99
CA ASP A 15 -1.93 2.69 -1.72
C ASP A 15 -3.04 1.77 -1.18
N LEU A 16 -4.10 2.35 -0.60
CA LEU A 16 -5.30 1.66 -0.12
C LEU A 16 -6.45 1.63 -1.14
N ASP A 17 -6.13 1.85 -2.42
CA ASP A 17 -7.06 1.89 -3.54
C ASP A 17 -8.11 3.02 -3.41
N TRP A 18 -7.78 4.15 -2.79
CA TRP A 18 -8.62 5.35 -2.82
C TRP A 18 -8.32 6.19 -4.06
N TYR A 19 -9.36 6.78 -4.66
CA TYR A 19 -9.20 7.83 -5.67
C TYR A 19 -8.89 9.15 -4.98
N VAL A 20 -7.64 9.58 -5.05
CA VAL A 20 -7.18 10.79 -4.37
C VAL A 20 -7.16 11.99 -5.32
N VAL A 21 -7.79 13.09 -4.89
CA VAL A 21 -7.77 14.37 -5.60
C VAL A 21 -7.07 15.39 -4.72
N ASP A 22 -5.84 15.76 -5.10
CA ASP A 22 -5.06 16.75 -4.37
C ASP A 22 -5.41 18.19 -4.80
N ASN A 23 -5.22 19.13 -3.88
CA ASN A 23 -5.38 20.56 -4.10
C ASN A 23 -6.79 20.97 -4.62
N LEU A 24 -7.83 20.32 -4.11
CA LEU A 24 -9.20 20.55 -4.55
C LEU A 24 -9.78 21.83 -3.91
N PRO A 25 -10.31 22.78 -4.70
CA PRO A 25 -11.06 23.90 -4.17
C PRO A 25 -12.35 23.42 -3.47
N PRO A 26 -12.75 23.98 -2.32
CA PRO A 26 -13.96 23.59 -1.59
C PRO A 26 -15.20 23.44 -2.48
N GLN A 27 -15.47 24.42 -3.34
CA GLN A 27 -16.63 24.45 -4.26
C GLN A 27 -16.72 23.24 -5.22
N MET A 28 -15.62 22.53 -5.45
CA MET A 28 -15.58 21.35 -6.32
C MET A 28 -15.93 20.05 -5.59
N LEU A 29 -16.10 20.06 -4.26
CA LEU A 29 -16.46 18.88 -3.49
C LEU A 29 -17.83 18.30 -3.90
N ARG A 30 -18.84 19.16 -4.08
CA ARG A 30 -20.18 18.74 -4.51
C ARG A 30 -20.16 18.11 -5.92
N PRO A 31 -19.63 18.79 -6.97
CA PRO A 31 -19.49 18.19 -8.29
C PRO A 31 -18.74 16.85 -8.30
N LEU A 32 -17.70 16.71 -7.46
CA LEU A 32 -16.93 15.47 -7.35
C LEU A 32 -17.79 14.31 -6.80
N ILE A 33 -18.60 14.58 -5.78
CA ILE A 33 -19.53 13.60 -5.19
C ILE A 33 -20.63 13.24 -6.21
N ASP A 34 -21.25 14.24 -6.85
CA ASP A 34 -22.30 14.00 -7.86
C ASP A 34 -21.78 13.13 -9.01
N LEU A 35 -20.53 13.33 -9.44
CA LEU A 35 -19.89 12.50 -10.45
C LEU A 35 -19.67 11.06 -9.96
N ALA A 36 -19.24 10.91 -8.71
CA ALA A 36 -19.03 9.61 -8.08
C ALA A 36 -20.31 8.79 -7.97
N GLU A 37 -21.41 9.44 -7.58
CA GLU A 37 -22.74 8.82 -7.47
C GLU A 37 -23.26 8.38 -8.85
N ARG A 38 -23.10 9.22 -9.88
CA ARG A 38 -23.50 8.88 -11.26
C ARG A 38 -22.70 7.73 -11.85
N ALA A 39 -21.46 7.53 -11.43
CA ALA A 39 -20.63 6.40 -11.85
C ALA A 39 -21.09 5.05 -11.23
N GLY A 40 -22.11 5.05 -10.36
CA GLY A 40 -22.82 3.83 -9.97
C GLY A 40 -21.96 2.79 -9.24
N GLY A 41 -20.95 3.22 -8.48
CA GLY A 41 -20.03 2.33 -7.75
C GLY A 41 -18.82 1.84 -8.55
N ALA A 42 -18.63 2.31 -9.80
CA ALA A 42 -17.41 2.05 -10.58
C ALA A 42 -16.19 2.83 -10.05
N LEU A 43 -16.40 3.88 -9.25
CA LEU A 43 -15.33 4.64 -8.63
C LEU A 43 -15.02 4.10 -7.23
N PRO A 44 -13.73 3.88 -6.90
CA PRO A 44 -13.32 3.53 -5.55
C PRO A 44 -13.62 4.66 -4.55
N ARG A 45 -13.37 4.39 -3.25
CA ARG A 45 -13.48 5.39 -2.18
C ARG A 45 -12.70 6.66 -2.55
N ILE A 46 -13.29 7.84 -2.38
CA ILE A 46 -12.67 9.12 -2.79
C ILE A 46 -12.05 9.82 -1.58
N ALA A 47 -10.81 10.29 -1.72
CA ALA A 47 -10.18 11.21 -0.77
C ALA A 47 -9.91 12.55 -1.45
N ALA A 48 -10.43 13.63 -0.89
CA ALA A 48 -10.19 14.98 -1.40
C ALA A 48 -9.30 15.76 -0.42
N VAL A 49 -8.14 16.19 -0.88
CA VAL A 49 -7.27 17.10 -0.11
C VAL A 49 -7.70 18.53 -0.42
N VAL A 50 -8.39 19.14 0.53
CA VAL A 50 -8.89 20.50 0.36
C VAL A 50 -7.76 21.50 0.60
N ASP A 51 -7.53 22.38 -0.37
CA ASP A 51 -6.55 23.46 -0.24
C ASP A 51 -7.21 24.76 0.18
N VAL A 52 -6.73 25.28 1.29
CA VAL A 52 -7.33 26.42 2.00
C VAL A 52 -6.56 27.72 1.71
N ARG A 53 -5.78 27.76 0.62
CA ARG A 53 -4.95 28.94 0.27
C ARG A 53 -5.78 30.15 -0.22
N GLY A 54 -7.08 29.98 -0.46
CA GLY A 54 -7.97 31.07 -0.85
C GLY A 54 -8.56 31.80 0.37
N ARG A 55 -8.39 33.12 0.45
CA ARG A 55 -8.78 33.95 1.61
C ARG A 55 -10.29 33.92 1.91
N ASP A 56 -11.14 33.66 0.92
CA ASP A 56 -12.60 33.81 1.03
C ASP A 56 -13.38 32.48 1.13
N PHE A 57 -12.70 31.32 1.09
CA PHE A 57 -13.37 30.01 0.96
C PHE A 57 -13.53 29.21 2.26
N PHE A 58 -13.05 29.73 3.40
CA PHE A 58 -13.03 29.00 4.68
C PHE A 58 -14.41 28.90 5.34
N GLY A 59 -15.16 30.00 5.37
CA GLY A 59 -16.52 30.00 5.93
C GLY A 59 -17.46 29.09 5.15
N ASP A 60 -17.31 29.10 3.83
CA ASP A 60 -18.09 28.25 2.93
C ASP A 60 -17.76 26.77 3.10
N LEU A 61 -16.50 26.41 3.41
CA LEU A 61 -16.08 25.02 3.57
C LEU A 61 -16.80 24.33 4.75
N GLN A 62 -16.96 25.01 5.89
CA GLN A 62 -17.66 24.41 7.04
C GLN A 62 -19.14 24.14 6.72
N GLN A 63 -19.84 25.12 6.16
CA GLN A 63 -21.25 24.96 5.76
C GLN A 63 -21.38 23.86 4.70
N MET A 64 -20.43 23.78 3.78
CA MET A 64 -20.39 22.75 2.77
C MET A 64 -20.21 21.36 3.37
N ILE A 65 -19.23 21.16 4.26
CA ILE A 65 -19.01 19.90 4.98
C ILE A 65 -20.29 19.47 5.70
N GLN A 66 -20.95 20.40 6.43
CA GLN A 66 -22.21 20.10 7.11
C GLN A 66 -23.31 19.67 6.15
N SER A 67 -23.44 20.37 5.01
CA SER A 67 -24.44 20.01 4.00
C SER A 67 -24.19 18.63 3.40
N LEU A 68 -22.92 18.26 3.18
CA LEU A 68 -22.52 16.97 2.61
C LEU A 68 -22.73 15.80 3.57
N ARG A 69 -22.58 16.02 4.89
CA ARG A 69 -22.83 14.99 5.91
C ARG A 69 -24.25 14.43 5.88
N SER A 70 -25.22 15.18 5.36
CA SER A 70 -26.62 14.74 5.29
C SER A 70 -26.92 13.74 4.17
N GLY A 71 -26.09 13.70 3.11
CA GLY A 71 -26.32 12.88 1.91
C GLY A 71 -25.29 11.78 1.68
N THR A 72 -24.11 11.87 2.30
CA THR A 72 -22.99 10.96 2.02
C THR A 72 -22.26 10.56 3.31
N LYS A 73 -21.70 9.35 3.35
CA LYS A 73 -20.76 8.93 4.41
C LYS A 73 -19.45 9.71 4.29
N LEU A 74 -19.42 10.89 4.90
CA LEU A 74 -18.27 11.78 4.92
C LEU A 74 -17.45 11.58 6.21
N ARG A 75 -16.13 11.45 6.06
CA ARG A 75 -15.16 11.56 7.16
C ARG A 75 -14.19 12.69 6.87
N VAL A 76 -14.02 13.59 7.81
CA VAL A 76 -13.09 14.72 7.77
C VAL A 76 -11.88 14.40 8.63
N VAL A 77 -10.71 14.41 8.01
CA VAL A 77 -9.42 14.15 8.67
C VAL A 77 -8.64 15.46 8.73
N PHE A 78 -8.23 15.85 9.93
CA PHE A 78 -7.41 17.03 10.15
C PHE A 78 -5.99 16.62 10.59
N LEU A 79 -4.99 17.03 9.82
CA LEU A 79 -3.59 16.81 10.18
C LEU A 79 -3.04 18.03 10.89
N ASP A 80 -2.52 17.82 12.09
CA ASP A 80 -1.94 18.85 12.94
C ASP A 80 -0.51 18.47 13.34
N ALA A 81 0.25 19.45 13.81
CA ALA A 81 1.56 19.28 14.43
C ALA A 81 1.87 20.51 15.27
N THR A 82 2.81 20.38 16.21
CA THR A 82 3.36 21.51 16.97
C THR A 82 3.99 22.54 16.04
N ASP A 83 3.92 23.81 16.44
CA ASP A 83 4.48 24.90 15.64
C ASP A 83 5.99 24.71 15.41
N ALA A 84 6.73 24.21 16.41
CA ALA A 84 8.14 23.87 16.29
C ALA A 84 8.42 22.75 15.28
N ALA A 85 7.53 21.75 15.15
CA ALA A 85 7.66 20.72 14.11
C ALA A 85 7.39 21.29 12.71
N LEU A 86 6.35 22.13 12.57
CA LEU A 86 6.00 22.76 11.30
C LEU A 86 7.11 23.70 10.80
N VAL A 87 7.65 24.56 11.67
CA VAL A 87 8.78 25.45 11.33
C VAL A 87 9.97 24.65 10.81
N ARG A 88 10.39 23.61 11.56
CA ARG A 88 11.50 22.72 11.14
C ARG A 88 11.26 22.10 9.75
N ARG A 89 10.02 21.69 9.45
CA ARG A 89 9.66 21.09 8.15
C ARG A 89 9.72 22.09 7.01
N PHE A 90 9.25 23.33 7.22
CA PHE A 90 9.35 24.40 6.21
C PHE A 90 10.81 24.81 5.94
N ASP A 91 11.62 24.89 6.99
CA ASP A 91 13.06 25.18 6.88
C ASP A 91 13.81 24.09 6.10
N ALA A 92 13.49 22.81 6.37
CA ALA A 92 14.12 21.68 5.69
C ALA A 92 13.91 21.69 4.16
N VAL A 93 12.73 22.12 3.70
CA VAL A 93 12.42 22.23 2.26
C VAL A 93 12.64 23.62 1.68
N ARG A 94 13.11 24.58 2.50
CA ARG A 94 13.34 25.99 2.15
C ARG A 94 12.15 26.63 1.41
N ARG A 95 10.92 26.33 1.83
CA ARG A 95 9.70 26.91 1.24
C ARG A 95 9.07 27.93 2.18
N PRO A 96 8.54 29.04 1.65
CA PRO A 96 7.77 29.99 2.45
C PRO A 96 6.41 29.38 2.84
N HIS A 97 5.88 29.80 3.98
CA HIS A 97 4.52 29.46 4.39
C HIS A 97 3.49 30.31 3.60
N PRO A 98 2.43 29.73 3.02
CA PRO A 98 1.50 30.45 2.14
C PRO A 98 0.82 31.69 2.76
N LEU A 99 0.60 31.66 4.07
CA LEU A 99 -0.03 32.75 4.82
C LEU A 99 0.94 33.68 5.57
N GLN A 100 2.27 33.54 5.37
CA GLN A 100 3.23 34.38 6.11
C GLN A 100 3.26 35.85 5.67
N GLY A 101 2.86 36.14 4.41
CA GLY A 101 2.96 37.50 3.86
C GLY A 101 4.39 38.04 3.96
N GLY A 102 4.55 39.20 4.60
CA GLY A 102 5.86 39.79 4.92
C GLY A 102 6.41 39.42 6.30
N GLY A 103 5.71 38.58 7.07
CA GLY A 103 6.11 38.11 8.40
C GLY A 103 6.95 36.83 8.37
N THR A 104 7.09 36.20 9.53
CA THR A 104 7.84 34.95 9.72
C THR A 104 6.99 33.71 9.39
N ILE A 105 7.64 32.55 9.24
CA ILE A 105 6.94 31.25 9.08
C ILE A 105 6.00 31.00 10.27
N LEU A 106 6.42 31.36 11.48
CA LEU A 106 5.62 31.19 12.69
C LEU A 106 4.34 32.04 12.63
N ASP A 107 4.43 33.30 12.17
CA ASP A 107 3.25 34.16 11.99
C ASP A 107 2.26 33.53 11.00
N GLY A 108 2.78 32.94 9.92
CA GLY A 108 1.99 32.20 8.94
C GLY A 108 1.27 30.99 9.55
N ILE A 109 1.95 30.20 10.37
CA ILE A 109 1.40 29.03 11.06
C ILE A 109 0.31 29.43 12.05
N VAL A 110 0.56 30.45 12.88
CA VAL A 110 -0.42 30.96 13.87
C VAL A 110 -1.68 31.46 13.16
N SER A 111 -1.52 32.23 12.08
CA SER A 111 -2.63 32.71 11.25
C SER A 111 -3.41 31.56 10.61
N GLU A 112 -2.73 30.53 10.09
CA GLU A 112 -3.40 29.35 9.54
C GLU A 112 -4.18 28.58 10.62
N ARG A 113 -3.59 28.39 11.79
CA ARG A 113 -4.21 27.65 12.91
C ARG A 113 -5.48 28.34 13.39
N ALA A 114 -5.45 29.67 13.51
CA ALA A 114 -6.61 30.46 13.90
C ALA A 114 -7.75 30.36 12.87
N ARG A 115 -7.44 30.29 11.56
CA ARG A 115 -8.45 30.13 10.50
C ARG A 115 -9.02 28.72 10.41
N LEU A 116 -8.22 27.71 10.76
CA LEU A 116 -8.59 26.31 10.66
C LEU A 116 -9.16 25.72 11.95
N SER A 117 -9.23 26.48 13.05
CA SER A 117 -9.72 26.02 14.35
C SER A 117 -11.11 25.37 14.25
N THR A 118 -12.05 26.04 13.57
CA THR A 118 -13.42 25.55 13.43
C THR A 118 -13.50 24.25 12.62
N ILE A 119 -12.63 24.07 11.62
CA ILE A 119 -12.56 22.83 10.83
C ILE A 119 -11.93 21.71 11.65
N ARG A 120 -10.90 22.02 12.45
CA ARG A 120 -10.27 21.07 13.36
C ARG A 120 -11.28 20.58 14.41
N GLU A 121 -12.06 21.46 15.00
CA GLU A 121 -13.09 21.13 15.98
C GLU A 121 -14.23 20.29 15.40
N SER A 122 -14.56 20.48 14.12
CA SER A 122 -15.62 19.73 13.42
C SER A 122 -15.11 18.52 12.63
N SER A 123 -13.83 18.17 12.79
CA SER A 123 -13.22 17.00 12.15
C SER A 123 -13.54 15.72 12.91
N ASP A 124 -13.68 14.61 12.18
CA ASP A 124 -13.95 13.31 12.79
C ASP A 124 -12.67 12.67 13.37
N ILE A 125 -11.52 12.97 12.75
CA ILE A 125 -10.23 12.43 13.13
C ILE A 125 -9.20 13.55 13.10
N VAL A 126 -8.51 13.77 14.22
CA VAL A 126 -7.33 14.63 14.28
C VAL A 126 -6.10 13.75 14.42
N ILE A 127 -5.15 13.87 13.48
CA ILE A 127 -3.87 13.17 13.56
C ILE A 127 -2.79 14.19 13.93
N ASP A 128 -2.26 14.05 15.14
CA ASP A 128 -1.04 14.74 15.53
C ASP A 128 0.17 14.06 14.85
N THR A 129 0.89 14.83 14.04
CA THR A 129 2.05 14.38 13.29
C THR A 129 3.37 14.92 13.85
N SER A 130 3.36 15.58 15.01
CA SER A 130 4.52 16.27 15.60
C SER A 130 5.77 15.40 15.67
N ASP A 131 5.60 14.16 16.16
CA ASP A 131 6.69 13.21 16.40
C ASP A 131 6.69 12.05 15.39
N LEU A 132 5.89 12.16 14.32
CA LEU A 132 5.80 11.15 13.28
C LEU A 132 6.73 11.49 12.11
N ASN A 133 7.50 10.49 11.68
CA ASN A 133 8.15 10.52 10.38
C ASN A 133 7.18 10.10 9.27
N VAL A 134 7.64 10.18 8.01
CA VAL A 134 6.82 9.88 6.82
C VAL A 134 6.28 8.44 6.84
N HIS A 135 7.10 7.46 7.24
CA HIS A 135 6.70 6.06 7.30
C HIS A 135 5.65 5.82 8.41
N GLN A 136 5.87 6.36 9.61
CA GLN A 136 4.94 6.22 10.73
C GLN A 136 3.58 6.88 10.43
N LEU A 137 3.57 8.03 9.75
CA LEU A 137 2.33 8.68 9.34
C LEU A 137 1.59 7.86 8.27
N ALA A 138 2.30 7.26 7.31
CA ALA A 138 1.71 6.36 6.32
C ALA A 138 1.10 5.11 6.98
N THR A 139 1.82 4.48 7.91
CA THR A 139 1.32 3.32 8.68
C THR A 139 0.05 3.68 9.47
N LYS A 140 0.09 4.79 10.22
CA LYS A 140 -1.06 5.26 11.01
C LYS A 140 -2.27 5.59 10.13
N THR A 141 -2.03 6.14 8.94
CA THR A 141 -3.09 6.38 7.95
C THR A 141 -3.68 5.05 7.49
N ALA A 142 -2.82 4.08 7.15
CA ALA A 142 -3.29 2.78 6.70
C ALA A 142 -4.12 2.07 7.78
N GLU A 143 -3.72 2.12 9.04
CA GLU A 143 -4.48 1.55 10.17
C GLU A 143 -5.87 2.19 10.33
N LEU A 144 -6.01 3.50 10.08
CA LEU A 144 -7.27 4.22 10.21
C LEU A 144 -8.25 4.00 9.05
N PHE A 145 -7.74 3.71 7.84
CA PHE A 145 -8.52 3.67 6.59
C PHE A 145 -8.52 2.33 5.85
N ALA A 146 -7.71 1.37 6.29
CA ALA A 146 -7.80 -0.01 5.83
C ALA A 146 -9.20 -0.55 6.16
N ALA A 147 -9.80 -1.28 5.21
CA ALA A 147 -11.01 -2.04 5.51
C ALA A 147 -10.62 -3.17 6.48
N GLU A 148 -11.55 -3.58 7.36
CA GLU A 148 -11.35 -4.78 8.17
C GLU A 148 -10.99 -5.96 7.26
N GLY A 149 -9.90 -6.67 7.59
CA GLY A 149 -9.38 -7.76 6.77
C GLY A 149 -8.46 -7.35 5.61
N THR A 150 -8.14 -6.06 5.41
CA THR A 150 -7.14 -5.67 4.41
C THR A 150 -5.76 -6.23 4.82
N PRO A 151 -5.12 -7.06 3.97
CA PRO A 151 -3.82 -7.65 4.29
C PRO A 151 -2.76 -6.56 4.47
N GLY A 152 -1.91 -6.74 5.47
CA GLY A 152 -0.73 -5.92 5.72
C GLY A 152 0.24 -5.89 4.54
N VAL A 153 0.41 -7.02 3.84
CA VAL A 153 1.29 -7.21 2.67
C VAL A 153 0.57 -8.05 1.62
N LYS A 154 0.57 -7.57 0.37
CA LYS A 154 0.22 -8.33 -0.84
C LYS A 154 1.51 -8.95 -1.40
N LEU A 155 1.68 -10.26 -1.24
CA LEU A 155 2.84 -11.01 -1.69
C LEU A 155 2.57 -11.70 -3.04
N THR A 156 3.45 -11.52 -4.01
CA THR A 156 3.47 -12.31 -5.24
C THR A 156 4.50 -13.44 -5.10
N VAL A 157 4.06 -14.69 -5.15
CA VAL A 157 4.92 -15.86 -5.22
C VAL A 157 5.07 -16.26 -6.68
N MET A 158 6.25 -16.04 -7.25
CA MET A 158 6.50 -16.18 -8.68
C MET A 158 7.32 -17.43 -8.98
N SER A 159 6.86 -18.29 -9.90
CA SER A 159 7.74 -19.31 -10.48
C SER A 159 8.44 -18.77 -11.74
N PHE A 160 9.70 -19.16 -11.93
CA PHE A 160 10.46 -18.80 -13.13
C PHE A 160 11.48 -19.87 -13.54
N GLY A 161 12.04 -19.71 -14.75
CA GLY A 161 13.14 -20.50 -15.31
C GLY A 161 14.45 -19.72 -15.33
N PHE A 162 15.51 -20.24 -14.72
CA PHE A 162 16.84 -19.64 -14.72
C PHE A 162 17.42 -19.43 -16.13
N LYS A 163 17.05 -20.27 -17.10
CA LYS A 163 17.47 -20.07 -18.50
C LYS A 163 16.95 -18.77 -19.13
N TYR A 164 15.92 -18.17 -18.53
CA TYR A 164 15.31 -16.91 -18.96
C TYR A 164 15.76 -15.71 -18.10
N GLY A 165 16.73 -15.90 -17.21
CA GLY A 165 17.23 -14.86 -16.30
C GLY A 165 16.38 -14.68 -15.04
N LEU A 166 16.90 -13.93 -14.07
CA LEU A 166 16.18 -13.60 -12.83
C LEU A 166 15.05 -12.59 -13.11
N PRO A 167 13.90 -12.64 -12.42
CA PRO A 167 12.90 -11.58 -12.50
C PRO A 167 13.48 -10.27 -11.93
N SER A 168 13.31 -9.17 -12.66
CA SER A 168 13.85 -7.86 -12.27
C SER A 168 13.15 -7.24 -11.05
N ASP A 169 11.92 -7.68 -10.80
CA ASP A 169 11.02 -7.22 -9.74
C ASP A 169 10.96 -8.18 -8.54
N ALA A 170 11.85 -9.18 -8.46
CA ALA A 170 11.94 -10.09 -7.33
C ALA A 170 12.70 -9.45 -6.15
N ASP A 171 12.07 -9.40 -4.98
CA ASP A 171 12.71 -8.97 -3.74
C ASP A 171 13.57 -10.08 -3.12
N THR A 172 13.17 -11.33 -3.32
CA THR A 172 13.88 -12.52 -2.83
C THR A 172 13.78 -13.63 -3.85
N VAL A 173 14.86 -14.41 -4.00
CA VAL A 173 14.94 -15.51 -4.95
C VAL A 173 15.36 -16.80 -4.23
N ALA A 174 14.69 -17.90 -4.57
CA ALA A 174 15.01 -19.25 -4.13
C ALA A 174 15.28 -20.18 -5.32
N ASP A 175 16.18 -21.14 -5.13
CA ASP A 175 16.56 -22.10 -6.17
C ASP A 175 16.01 -23.49 -5.87
N ALA A 176 15.15 -24.01 -6.75
CA ALA A 176 14.57 -25.35 -6.68
C ALA A 176 15.30 -26.38 -7.58
N ARG A 177 16.45 -26.03 -8.19
CA ARG A 177 17.19 -26.93 -9.08
C ARG A 177 17.82 -28.13 -8.37
N PHE A 178 17.95 -28.08 -7.05
CA PHE A 178 18.44 -29.19 -6.24
C PHE A 178 17.47 -30.39 -6.20
N LEU A 179 16.17 -30.15 -6.44
CA LEU A 179 15.17 -31.21 -6.47
C LEU A 179 15.30 -32.05 -7.74
N PRO A 180 15.09 -33.38 -7.65
CA PRO A 180 15.02 -34.28 -8.80
C PRO A 180 14.12 -33.75 -9.92
N ASN A 181 14.60 -33.83 -11.15
CA ASN A 181 13.96 -33.18 -12.29
C ASN A 181 12.88 -34.07 -12.91
N PRO A 182 11.59 -33.69 -12.87
CA PRO A 182 10.49 -34.50 -13.43
C PRO A 182 10.60 -34.73 -14.93
N PHE A 183 11.36 -33.89 -15.65
CA PHE A 183 11.62 -34.02 -17.08
C PHE A 183 12.17 -35.40 -17.50
N TRP A 184 12.89 -36.08 -16.61
CA TRP A 184 13.48 -37.39 -16.87
C TRP A 184 12.48 -38.55 -16.72
N VAL A 185 11.32 -38.30 -16.12
CA VAL A 185 10.21 -39.25 -16.05
C VAL A 185 9.35 -39.03 -17.29
N PRO A 186 9.32 -39.98 -18.25
CA PRO A 186 8.64 -39.80 -19.54
C PRO A 186 7.19 -39.35 -19.40
N GLU A 187 6.48 -39.89 -18.42
CA GLU A 187 5.08 -39.63 -18.12
C GLU A 187 4.89 -38.17 -17.68
N LEU A 188 5.78 -37.64 -16.83
CA LEU A 188 5.67 -36.29 -16.26
C LEU A 188 6.21 -35.17 -17.16
N ARG A 189 6.92 -35.51 -18.23
CA ARG A 189 7.62 -34.52 -19.09
C ARG A 189 6.67 -33.52 -19.73
N ALA A 190 5.53 -34.01 -20.22
CA ALA A 190 4.53 -33.19 -20.90
C ALA A 190 3.76 -32.29 -19.92
N HIS A 191 3.56 -32.75 -18.69
CA HIS A 191 2.85 -32.05 -17.62
C HIS A 191 3.65 -30.87 -17.03
N THR A 192 3.00 -30.09 -16.19
CA THR A 192 3.49 -28.88 -15.53
C THR A 192 3.37 -29.04 -14.02
N GLY A 193 4.01 -28.16 -13.23
CA GLY A 193 3.83 -28.18 -11.78
C GLY A 193 2.43 -27.81 -11.29
N LEU A 194 1.48 -27.48 -12.18
CA LEU A 194 0.07 -27.31 -11.86
C LEU A 194 -0.65 -28.67 -11.79
N ASP A 195 -0.13 -29.68 -12.48
CA ASP A 195 -0.69 -31.02 -12.52
C ASP A 195 -0.32 -31.79 -11.25
N ALA A 196 -1.31 -32.44 -10.63
CA ALA A 196 -1.13 -33.16 -9.36
C ALA A 196 0.02 -34.18 -9.43
N GLU A 197 0.13 -34.94 -10.53
CA GLU A 197 1.17 -35.94 -10.73
C GLU A 197 2.59 -35.36 -10.66
N VAL A 198 2.81 -34.16 -11.20
CA VAL A 198 4.10 -33.47 -11.13
C VAL A 198 4.30 -32.85 -9.76
N SER A 199 3.25 -32.22 -9.21
CA SER A 199 3.31 -31.61 -7.88
C SER A 199 3.67 -32.64 -6.82
N ASP A 200 2.96 -33.76 -6.78
CA ASP A 200 3.18 -34.86 -5.84
C ASP A 200 4.57 -35.44 -6.01
N PHE A 201 4.98 -35.70 -7.26
CA PHE A 201 6.35 -36.14 -7.54
C PHE A 201 7.38 -35.17 -6.96
N VAL A 202 7.22 -33.86 -7.13
CA VAL A 202 8.18 -32.86 -6.62
C VAL A 202 8.16 -32.79 -5.10
N LEU A 203 6.98 -32.85 -4.47
CA LEU A 203 6.80 -32.70 -3.02
C LEU A 203 7.20 -33.95 -2.22
N ASP A 204 7.21 -35.11 -2.85
CA ASP A 204 7.66 -36.36 -2.23
C ASP A 204 9.19 -36.54 -2.34
N GLN A 205 9.90 -35.64 -3.02
CA GLN A 205 11.36 -35.69 -3.06
C GLN A 205 11.98 -35.33 -1.71
N PRO A 206 13.11 -35.96 -1.35
CA PRO A 206 13.86 -35.60 -0.15
C PRO A 206 14.19 -34.11 -0.11
N GLY A 207 13.86 -33.45 1.01
CA GLY A 207 14.12 -32.03 1.24
C GLY A 207 13.11 -31.06 0.63
N ALA A 208 12.13 -31.50 -0.17
CA ALA A 208 11.14 -30.59 -0.78
C ALA A 208 10.26 -29.89 0.27
N ARG A 209 9.65 -30.66 1.17
CA ARG A 209 8.79 -30.12 2.25
C ARG A 209 9.60 -29.32 3.28
N GLU A 210 10.77 -29.82 3.67
CA GLU A 210 11.69 -29.13 4.57
C GLU A 210 12.11 -27.76 4.01
N PHE A 211 12.38 -27.69 2.69
CA PHE A 211 12.71 -26.43 2.02
C PHE A 211 11.53 -25.44 2.07
N LEU A 212 10.30 -25.89 1.79
CA LEU A 212 9.10 -25.06 1.88
C LEU A 212 8.89 -24.52 3.30
N ASP A 213 8.98 -25.38 4.31
CA ASP A 213 8.79 -25.02 5.71
C ASP A 213 9.87 -24.06 6.20
N SER A 214 11.13 -24.29 5.80
CA SER A 214 12.25 -23.43 6.15
C SER A 214 12.13 -22.04 5.52
N TYR A 215 11.73 -21.96 4.25
CA TYR A 215 11.51 -20.67 3.59
C TYR A 215 10.30 -19.94 4.17
N ALA A 216 9.20 -20.63 4.45
CA ALA A 216 8.05 -20.02 5.12
C ALA A 216 8.45 -19.43 6.49
N THR A 217 9.22 -20.20 7.27
CA THR A 217 9.76 -19.77 8.57
C THR A 217 10.69 -18.56 8.43
N ALA A 218 11.59 -18.57 7.45
CA ALA A 218 12.52 -17.46 7.20
C ALA A 218 11.82 -16.19 6.70
N LEU A 219 10.74 -16.33 5.93
CA LEU A 219 9.98 -15.20 5.38
C LEU A 219 9.03 -14.57 6.39
N ALA A 220 8.55 -15.31 7.39
CA ALA A 220 7.66 -14.77 8.43
C ALA A 220 8.15 -13.45 9.07
N PRO A 221 9.40 -13.34 9.59
CA PRO A 221 9.91 -12.08 10.13
C PRO A 221 10.11 -10.99 9.07
N VAL A 222 10.41 -11.37 7.81
CA VAL A 222 10.56 -10.42 6.69
C VAL A 222 9.22 -9.78 6.35
N LEU A 223 8.17 -10.58 6.20
CA LEU A 223 6.82 -10.11 5.90
C LEU A 223 6.25 -9.28 7.06
N ALA A 224 6.49 -9.68 8.31
CA ALA A 224 6.17 -8.84 9.46
C ALA A 224 6.93 -7.50 9.46
N GLY A 225 8.19 -7.51 9.01
CA GLY A 225 8.97 -6.29 8.79
C GLY A 225 8.38 -5.39 7.71
N TYR A 226 7.97 -5.96 6.57
CA TYR A 226 7.31 -5.23 5.50
C TYR A 226 6.00 -4.58 5.97
N GLN A 227 5.22 -5.26 6.82
CA GLN A 227 4.03 -4.67 7.44
C GLN A 227 4.37 -3.45 8.30
N ARG A 228 5.40 -3.54 9.16
CA ARG A 228 5.84 -2.42 10.03
C ARG A 228 6.36 -1.23 9.23
N GLU A 229 7.12 -1.49 8.18
CA GLU A 229 7.74 -0.46 7.33
C GLU A 229 6.81 0.01 6.19
N ASN A 230 5.54 -0.43 6.20
CA ASN A 230 4.53 -0.08 5.21
C ASN A 230 4.90 -0.45 3.76
N LYS A 231 5.74 -1.48 3.56
CA LYS A 231 6.00 -2.06 2.25
C LYS A 231 4.86 -3.03 1.89
N ARG A 232 3.86 -2.50 1.18
CA ARG A 232 2.60 -3.23 0.89
C ARG A 232 2.71 -4.30 -0.19
N PHE A 233 3.70 -4.21 -1.07
CA PHE A 233 3.89 -5.15 -2.18
C PHE A 233 5.27 -5.80 -2.08
N ALA A 234 5.31 -7.11 -2.26
CA ALA A 234 6.56 -7.85 -2.32
C ALA A 234 6.47 -9.00 -3.33
N THR A 235 7.60 -9.39 -3.88
CA THR A 235 7.72 -10.53 -4.80
C THR A 235 8.76 -11.51 -4.31
N PHE A 236 8.32 -12.75 -4.03
CA PHE A 236 9.19 -13.87 -3.76
C PHE A 236 9.23 -14.78 -4.99
N ALA A 237 10.40 -14.96 -5.58
CA ALA A 237 10.57 -15.77 -6.79
C ALA A 237 11.26 -17.11 -6.49
N ILE A 238 10.74 -18.20 -7.06
CA ILE A 238 11.35 -19.53 -7.00
C ILE A 238 11.67 -20.03 -8.40
N GLY A 239 12.93 -20.42 -8.61
CA GLY A 239 13.46 -20.76 -9.92
C GLY A 239 13.76 -22.24 -10.07
N CYS A 240 13.44 -22.82 -11.23
CA CYS A 240 14.07 -24.05 -11.69
C CYS A 240 14.75 -23.80 -13.04
N THR A 241 15.28 -24.81 -13.74
CA THR A 241 15.96 -24.55 -15.02
C THR A 241 15.01 -23.96 -16.06
N GLY A 242 13.86 -24.59 -16.29
CA GLY A 242 12.94 -24.24 -17.38
C GLY A 242 11.68 -23.48 -16.98
N GLY A 243 11.36 -23.37 -15.69
CA GLY A 243 10.18 -22.65 -15.22
C GLY A 243 8.84 -23.38 -15.32
N LYS A 244 8.86 -24.69 -15.63
CA LYS A 244 7.66 -25.51 -15.90
C LYS A 244 7.20 -26.42 -14.75
N HIS A 245 8.13 -27.15 -14.12
CA HIS A 245 7.80 -28.23 -13.17
C HIS A 245 8.05 -27.83 -11.72
N ARG A 246 9.31 -27.98 -11.26
CA ARG A 246 9.72 -27.80 -9.86
C ARG A 246 9.35 -26.43 -9.30
N SER A 247 9.69 -25.35 -10.00
CA SER A 247 9.39 -24.01 -9.49
C SER A 247 7.89 -23.71 -9.46
N VAL A 248 7.10 -24.26 -10.38
CA VAL A 248 5.64 -24.08 -10.40
C VAL A 248 4.99 -24.78 -9.20
N ALA A 249 5.32 -26.06 -8.99
CA ALA A 249 4.80 -26.84 -7.86
C ALA A 249 5.18 -26.20 -6.51
N MET A 250 6.46 -25.81 -6.36
CA MET A 250 6.94 -25.19 -5.12
C MET A 250 6.33 -23.80 -4.89
N ALA A 251 6.05 -23.02 -5.95
CA ALA A 251 5.42 -21.70 -5.82
C ALA A 251 3.99 -21.80 -5.29
N LEU A 252 3.20 -22.76 -5.78
CA LEU A 252 1.83 -23.01 -5.29
C LEU A 252 1.84 -23.33 -3.79
N GLN A 253 2.64 -24.33 -3.41
CA GLN A 253 2.68 -24.80 -2.02
C GLN A 253 3.24 -23.76 -1.05
N LEU A 254 4.21 -22.95 -1.48
CA LEU A 254 4.75 -21.88 -0.65
C LEU A 254 3.74 -20.74 -0.48
N ALA A 255 2.97 -20.40 -1.53
CA ALA A 255 1.95 -19.37 -1.42
C ALA A 255 0.84 -19.76 -0.43
N ASP A 256 0.39 -21.01 -0.45
CA ASP A 256 -0.60 -21.52 0.50
C ASP A 256 -0.09 -21.35 1.94
N LYS A 257 1.13 -21.81 2.25
CA LYS A 257 1.75 -21.64 3.57
C LYS A 257 1.90 -20.18 3.99
N LEU A 258 2.33 -19.31 3.07
CA LEU A 258 2.53 -17.89 3.39
C LEU A 258 1.20 -17.14 3.56
N SER A 259 0.11 -17.62 2.95
CA SER A 259 -1.22 -17.05 3.13
C SER A 259 -1.82 -17.31 4.52
N GLU A 260 -1.31 -18.30 5.26
CA GLU A 260 -1.69 -18.56 6.66
C GLU A 260 -1.09 -17.54 7.63
N LEU A 261 -0.10 -16.75 7.19
CA LEU A 261 0.54 -15.73 8.03
C LEU A 261 -0.38 -14.52 8.23
N PRO A 262 -0.46 -13.96 9.45
CA PRO A 262 -1.33 -12.83 9.73
C PRO A 262 -0.92 -11.60 8.91
N GLY A 263 -1.93 -10.98 8.27
CA GLY A 263 -1.71 -9.79 7.46
C GLY A 263 -0.99 -10.05 6.14
N VAL A 264 -0.92 -11.29 5.65
CA VAL A 264 -0.36 -11.62 4.34
C VAL A 264 -1.46 -12.10 3.40
N ALA A 265 -1.50 -11.53 2.20
CA ALA A 265 -2.26 -12.09 1.09
C ALA A 265 -1.30 -12.51 -0.01
N ALA A 266 -1.15 -13.82 -0.20
CA ALA A 266 -0.28 -14.38 -1.23
C ALA A 266 -1.05 -14.62 -2.53
N THR A 267 -0.43 -14.32 -3.66
CA THR A 267 -0.93 -14.62 -5.00
C THR A 267 0.17 -15.30 -5.80
N VAL A 268 -0.18 -16.24 -6.68
CA VAL A 268 0.79 -17.00 -7.46
C VAL A 268 0.87 -16.47 -8.89
N LYS A 269 2.08 -16.37 -9.44
CA LYS A 269 2.32 -16.00 -10.83
C LYS A 269 3.37 -16.91 -11.46
N HIS A 270 3.11 -17.42 -12.66
CA HIS A 270 4.08 -18.25 -13.39
C HIS A 270 4.64 -17.48 -14.57
N ARG A 271 5.89 -17.02 -14.47
CA ARG A 271 6.49 -16.11 -15.46
C ARG A 271 6.76 -16.78 -16.80
N ASP A 272 7.27 -18.02 -16.75
CA ASP A 272 7.81 -18.71 -17.92
C ASP A 272 7.04 -19.98 -18.30
N LEU A 273 5.89 -20.22 -17.65
CA LEU A 273 5.03 -21.34 -18.00
C LEU A 273 4.48 -21.16 -19.43
N GLY A 274 4.67 -22.17 -20.28
CA GLY A 274 4.38 -22.12 -21.71
C GLY A 274 5.53 -21.59 -22.58
N ARG A 275 6.69 -21.22 -21.98
CA ARG A 275 7.88 -20.74 -22.71
C ARG A 275 9.01 -21.76 -22.73
N GLU A 276 8.92 -22.84 -21.96
CA GLU A 276 9.93 -23.87 -21.71
C GLU A 276 10.50 -24.59 -22.94
#